data_AF-A0A817LAK9-F1
#
_entry.id   AF-A0A817LAK9-F1
#
_cell.length_a   1.000
_cell.length_b   1.000
_cell.length_c   1.000
_cell.angle_alpha   90.00
_cell.angle_beta   90.00
_cell.angle_gamma   90.00
#
_symmetry.space_group_name_H-M   'P 1'
#
loop_
_entity.id
_entity.type
_entity.pdbx_description
1 polymer ?
#
loop_
_entity_poly.entity_id
_entity_poly.type
_entity_poly.pdbx_seq_one_letter_code
_entity_poly.pdbx_strand_id
1 'polypeptide(L)'
;MQKKVEEPLPINIFTTGTSTTGLNSEFLFSQVLMDCLTRLQYTEADKKELIDLCKQQYKGNRVELNNICEFQEKYLSKNALWWYTQESFFYKTLNAALREPAVHTIFLFRKYITDIQDQLKN
;
A
#
# COMPACT_ATOMS: atom_id res chain seq x y z
N MET A 1 -2.98 -36.68 9.00
CA MET A 1 -2.73 -35.35 9.58
C MET A 1 -3.17 -34.31 8.56
N GLN A 2 -4.35 -33.72 8.72
CA GLN A 2 -4.84 -32.67 7.82
C GLN A 2 -4.05 -31.39 8.12
N LYS A 3 -3.30 -30.88 7.13
CA LYS A 3 -2.74 -29.53 7.20
C LYS A 3 -3.92 -28.56 7.19
N LYS A 4 -4.20 -27.95 8.35
CA LYS A 4 -5.08 -26.81 8.46
C LYS A 4 -4.40 -25.66 7.71
N VAL A 5 -4.87 -25.38 6.50
CA VAL A 5 -4.52 -24.13 5.82
C VAL A 5 -5.22 -23.05 6.62
N GLU A 6 -4.48 -22.23 7.33
CA GLU A 6 -5.04 -21.03 7.95
C GLU A 6 -5.54 -20.13 6.82
N GLU A 7 -6.86 -20.05 6.69
CA GLU A 7 -7.48 -19.10 5.77
C GLU A 7 -7.11 -17.69 6.22
N PRO A 8 -6.45 -16.91 5.35
CA PRO A 8 -5.95 -15.59 5.73
C PRO A 8 -7.04 -14.53 5.91
N LEU A 9 -8.26 -14.82 5.45
CA LEU A 9 -9.36 -13.88 5.43
C LEU A 9 -10.54 -14.43 6.25
N PRO A 10 -11.19 -13.62 7.10
CA PRO A 10 -12.33 -14.05 7.91
C PRO A 10 -13.63 -14.19 7.10
N ILE A 11 -13.57 -14.18 5.76
CA ILE A 11 -14.73 -14.14 4.87
C ILE A 11 -14.71 -15.36 3.96
N ASN A 12 -15.77 -16.17 4.04
CA ASN A 12 -15.98 -17.32 3.17
C ASN A 12 -16.49 -16.83 1.80
N ILE A 13 -15.59 -16.70 0.83
CA ILE A 13 -15.86 -16.11 -0.50
C ILE A 13 -16.62 -17.08 -1.43
N PHE A 14 -16.59 -18.38 -1.14
CA PHE A 14 -17.10 -19.44 -2.03
C PHE A 14 -18.48 -19.98 -1.65
N THR A 15 -19.29 -19.25 -0.87
CA THR A 15 -20.71 -19.59 -0.68
C THR A 15 -21.49 -19.35 -1.97
N THR A 16 -21.44 -20.33 -2.85
CA THR A 16 -22.28 -20.47 -4.04
C THR A 16 -23.75 -20.49 -3.64
N GLY A 17 -24.53 -19.48 -4.02
CA GLY A 17 -25.98 -19.62 -4.11
C GLY A 17 -26.85 -18.39 -3.87
N THR A 18 -26.35 -17.32 -3.27
CA THR A 18 -27.14 -16.09 -3.05
C THR A 18 -26.40 -14.89 -3.61
N SER A 19 -27.09 -14.13 -4.46
CA SER A 19 -26.59 -12.91 -5.08
C SER A 19 -25.87 -12.03 -4.05
N THR A 20 -24.68 -11.53 -4.40
CA THR A 20 -23.82 -10.65 -3.59
C THR A 20 -24.43 -9.26 -3.33
N THR A 21 -25.76 -9.10 -3.44
CA THR A 21 -26.50 -7.83 -3.37
C THR A 21 -26.39 -7.12 -2.02
N GLY A 22 -25.75 -7.71 -1.01
CA GLY A 22 -25.46 -7.08 0.29
C GLY A 22 -23.98 -6.79 0.57
N LEU A 23 -23.05 -7.23 -0.27
CA LEU A 23 -21.61 -7.01 -0.07
C LEU A 23 -21.12 -6.01 -1.12
N ASN A 24 -20.50 -4.92 -0.66
CA ASN A 24 -19.89 -3.94 -1.57
C ASN A 24 -18.75 -4.63 -2.34
N SER A 25 -19.00 -4.97 -3.60
CA SER A 25 -18.09 -5.70 -4.47
C SER A 25 -16.76 -4.96 -4.67
N GLU A 26 -16.78 -3.64 -4.68
CA GLU A 26 -15.59 -2.79 -4.77
C GLU A 26 -14.74 -2.88 -3.50
N PHE A 27 -15.38 -2.94 -2.33
CA PHE A 27 -14.70 -3.17 -1.06
C PHE A 27 -14.08 -4.56 -1.01
N LEU A 28 -14.81 -5.61 -1.40
CA LEU A 28 -14.27 -6.98 -1.46
C LEU A 28 -13.06 -7.07 -2.40
N PHE A 29 -13.16 -6.47 -3.58
CA PHE A 29 -12.04 -6.40 -4.53
C PHE A 29 -10.83 -5.69 -3.91
N SER A 30 -11.05 -4.57 -3.22
CA SER A 30 -10.00 -3.83 -2.53
C SER A 30 -9.35 -4.65 -1.42
N GLN A 31 -10.13 -5.40 -0.62
CA GLN A 31 -9.60 -6.28 0.43
C GLN A 31 -8.72 -7.40 -0.15
N VAL A 32 -9.19 -8.07 -1.21
CA VAL A 32 -8.43 -9.15 -1.86
C VAL A 32 -7.15 -8.60 -2.51
N LEU A 33 -7.24 -7.44 -3.17
CA LEU A 33 -6.08 -6.77 -3.76
C LEU A 33 -5.04 -6.42 -2.69
N MET A 34 -5.47 -5.82 -1.57
CA MET A 34 -4.59 -5.48 -0.46
C MET A 34 -3.94 -6.72 0.16
N ASP A 35 -4.69 -7.79 0.39
CA ASP A 35 -4.15 -9.05 0.91
C ASP A 35 -3.14 -9.68 -0.06
N CYS A 36 -3.41 -9.63 -1.37
CA CYS A 36 -2.48 -10.09 -2.39
C CYS A 36 -1.19 -9.26 -2.38
N LEU A 37 -1.30 -7.93 -2.40
CA LEU A 37 -0.16 -7.01 -2.44
C LEU A 37 0.73 -7.13 -1.21
N THR A 38 0.15 -7.31 -0.02
CA THR A 38 0.90 -7.42 1.24
C THR A 38 1.67 -8.74 1.38
N ARG A 39 1.27 -9.80 0.65
CA ARG A 39 1.99 -11.09 0.59
C ARG A 39 3.17 -11.09 -0.38
N LEU A 40 3.24 -10.13 -1.30
CA LEU A 40 4.31 -10.06 -2.29
C LEU A 40 5.62 -9.61 -1.64
N GLN A 41 6.71 -10.30 -2.00
CA GLN A 41 8.05 -9.96 -1.50
C GLN A 41 8.40 -8.53 -1.89
N TYR A 42 8.91 -7.76 -0.93
CA TYR A 42 9.43 -6.42 -1.17
C TYR A 42 10.95 -6.48 -1.32
N THR A 43 11.47 -5.82 -2.34
CA THR A 43 12.90 -5.73 -2.63
C THR A 43 13.40 -4.30 -2.60
N GLU A 44 14.72 -4.11 -2.48
CA GLU A 44 15.32 -2.78 -2.61
C GLU A 44 15.18 -2.20 -4.03
N ALA A 45 14.93 -3.04 -5.05
CA ALA A 45 14.62 -2.58 -6.39
C ALA A 45 13.27 -1.84 -6.44
N ASP A 46 12.26 -2.35 -5.74
CA ASP A 46 10.97 -1.67 -5.59
C ASP A 46 11.13 -0.30 -4.92
N LYS A 47 11.99 -0.22 -3.89
CA LYS A 47 12.32 1.06 -3.24
C LYS A 47 12.86 2.04 -4.25
N LYS A 48 13.88 1.61 -5.02
CA LYS A 48 14.55 2.46 -6.01
C LYS A 48 13.56 2.95 -7.07
N GLU A 49 12.74 2.04 -7.60
CA GLU A 49 11.72 2.36 -8.59
C GLU A 49 10.70 3.37 -8.06
N LEU A 50 10.22 3.21 -6.83
CA LEU A 50 9.33 4.19 -6.20
C LEU A 50 9.98 5.58 -6.11
N ILE A 51 11.22 5.64 -5.65
CA ILE A 51 11.95 6.90 -5.51
C ILE A 51 12.14 7.58 -6.88
N ASP A 52 12.51 6.81 -7.90
CA ASP A 52 12.71 7.33 -9.25
C ASP A 52 11.39 7.84 -9.85
N LEU A 53 10.28 7.11 -9.66
CA LEU A 53 8.93 7.53 -10.03
C LEU A 53 8.55 8.86 -9.34
N CYS A 54 8.79 8.97 -8.03
CA CYS A 54 8.49 10.20 -7.29
C CYS A 54 9.36 11.38 -7.75
N LYS A 55 10.67 11.16 -7.99
CA LYS A 55 11.57 12.21 -8.49
C LYS A 55 11.14 12.73 -9.87
N GLN A 56 10.62 11.85 -10.73
CA GLN A 56 10.06 12.24 -12.02
C GLN A 56 8.75 13.01 -11.85
N GLN A 57 7.83 12.53 -11.01
CA GLN A 57 6.54 13.19 -10.75
C GLN A 57 6.69 14.60 -10.18
N TYR A 58 7.65 14.80 -9.27
CA TYR A 58 7.90 16.09 -8.61
C TYR A 58 9.09 16.86 -9.21
N LYS A 59 9.44 16.58 -10.46
CA LYS A 59 10.55 17.27 -11.15
C LYS A 59 10.34 18.79 -11.11
N GLY A 60 11.35 19.51 -10.60
CA GLY A 60 11.32 20.96 -10.45
C GLY A 60 10.75 21.46 -9.12
N ASN A 61 10.07 20.62 -8.35
CA ASN A 61 9.63 20.94 -7.00
C ASN A 61 10.75 20.62 -5.99
N ARG A 62 11.59 21.60 -5.68
CA ARG A 62 12.75 21.43 -4.78
C ARG A 62 12.37 20.95 -3.38
N VAL A 63 11.22 21.37 -2.87
CA VAL A 63 10.74 20.98 -1.54
C VAL A 63 10.44 19.49 -1.51
N GLU A 64 9.67 19.00 -2.48
CA GLU A 64 9.32 17.57 -2.54
C GLU A 64 10.52 16.70 -2.90
N LEU A 65 11.43 17.17 -3.75
CA LEU A 65 12.68 16.47 -4.03
C LEU A 65 13.54 16.30 -2.76
N ASN A 66 13.58 17.31 -1.88
CA ASN A 66 14.25 17.19 -0.59
C ASN A 66 13.54 16.19 0.33
N ASN A 67 12.21 16.23 0.41
CA ASN A 67 11.42 15.26 1.18
C ASN A 67 11.64 13.82 0.69
N ILE A 68 11.76 13.61 -0.62
CA ILE A 68 12.05 12.30 -1.23
C ILE A 68 13.44 11.80 -0.81
N CYS A 69 14.46 12.66 -0.85
CA CYS A 69 15.81 12.30 -0.39
C CYS A 69 15.81 11.95 1.11
N GLU A 70 15.13 12.76 1.92
CA GLU A 70 15.03 12.52 3.36
C GLU A 70 14.30 11.20 3.66
N PHE A 71 13.20 10.92 2.95
CA PHE A 71 12.50 9.65 3.05
C PHE A 71 13.40 8.47 2.68
N GLN A 72 14.15 8.58 1.58
CA GLN A 72 15.04 7.52 1.12
C GLN A 72 16.05 7.10 2.20
N GLU A 73 16.57 8.06 2.97
CA GLU A 73 17.60 7.87 3.99
C GLU A 73 17.04 7.55 5.38
N LYS A 74 15.94 8.19 5.79
CA LYS A 74 15.44 8.19 7.18
C LYS A 74 14.17 7.38 7.41
N TYR A 75 13.58 6.79 6.38
CA TYR A 75 12.38 5.98 6.54
C TYR A 75 12.64 4.77 7.44
N LEU A 76 11.78 4.56 8.43
CA LEU A 76 11.76 3.39 9.31
C LEU A 76 10.30 2.94 9.47
N SER A 77 10.03 1.63 9.52
CA SER A 77 8.64 1.15 9.66
C SER A 77 7.87 1.83 10.80
N LYS A 78 8.52 2.12 11.95
CA LYS A 78 7.92 2.84 13.10
C LYS A 78 7.49 4.29 12.85
N ASN A 79 7.88 4.90 11.72
CA ASN A 79 7.53 6.27 11.37
C ASN A 79 6.65 6.36 10.11
N ALA A 80 6.10 5.23 9.62
CA ALA A 80 5.26 5.23 8.43
C ALA A 80 4.01 6.13 8.57
N LEU A 81 3.33 6.12 9.72
CA LEU A 81 2.19 7.02 9.95
C LEU A 81 2.59 8.50 9.93
N TRP A 82 3.77 8.83 10.44
CA TRP A 82 4.28 10.20 10.37
C TRP A 82 4.45 10.62 8.91
N TRP A 83 5.12 9.82 8.08
CA TRP A 83 5.25 10.10 6.64
C TRP A 83 3.91 10.19 5.91
N TYR A 84 2.93 9.37 6.31
CA TYR A 84 1.59 9.39 5.75
C TYR A 84 0.78 10.62 6.15
N THR A 85 1.01 11.21 7.32
CA THR A 85 0.23 12.36 7.82
C THR A 85 0.89 13.70 7.52
N GLN A 86 2.20 13.74 7.28
CA GLN A 86 2.89 14.94 6.83
C GLN A 86 2.48 15.32 5.40
N GLU A 87 2.31 16.61 5.14
CA GLU A 87 1.98 17.14 3.80
C GLU A 87 3.20 17.07 2.85
N SER A 88 3.54 15.87 2.42
CA SER A 88 4.69 15.58 1.56
C SER A 88 4.29 14.75 0.34
N PHE A 89 5.26 14.51 -0.55
CA PHE A 89 5.13 13.61 -1.70
C PHE A 89 4.51 12.26 -1.30
N PHE A 90 4.85 11.75 -0.10
CA PHE A 90 4.40 10.45 0.36
C PHE A 90 2.87 10.42 0.53
N TYR A 91 2.33 11.35 1.31
CA TYR A 91 0.88 11.53 1.48
C TYR A 91 0.19 11.76 0.14
N LYS A 92 0.72 12.69 -0.68
CA LYS A 92 0.11 13.11 -1.94
C LYS A 92 0.07 11.97 -2.97
N THR A 93 1.18 11.28 -3.18
CA THR A 93 1.28 10.19 -4.16
C THR A 93 0.48 8.97 -3.73
N LEU A 94 0.54 8.59 -2.44
CA LEU A 94 -0.22 7.44 -1.97
C LEU A 94 -1.74 7.70 -2.03
N ASN A 95 -2.22 8.87 -1.59
CA ASN A 95 -3.64 9.20 -1.70
C ASN A 95 -4.13 9.41 -3.13
N ALA A 96 -3.26 9.80 -4.05
CA ALA A 96 -3.59 9.81 -5.48
C ALA A 96 -3.77 8.37 -6.00
N ALA A 97 -2.81 7.47 -5.72
CA ALA A 97 -2.84 6.08 -6.16
C ALA A 97 -4.00 5.26 -5.55
N LEU A 98 -4.50 5.63 -4.37
CA LEU A 98 -5.67 5.00 -3.76
C LEU A 98 -7.00 5.49 -4.37
N ARG A 99 -7.04 6.72 -4.91
CA ARG A 99 -8.25 7.30 -5.53
C ARG A 99 -8.39 6.92 -7.00
N GLU A 100 -7.30 6.96 -7.73
CA GLU A 100 -7.22 6.49 -9.10
C GLU A 100 -6.38 5.22 -9.08
N PRO A 101 -6.94 4.03 -9.44
CA PRO A 101 -6.31 2.73 -9.21
C PRO A 101 -5.07 2.52 -10.08
N ALA A 102 -4.00 3.25 -9.74
CA ALA A 102 -2.66 3.10 -10.27
C ALA A 102 -2.02 1.89 -9.58
N VAL A 103 -2.46 0.69 -9.98
CA VAL A 103 -2.08 -0.59 -9.36
C VAL A 103 -0.56 -0.72 -9.22
N HIS A 104 0.20 -0.23 -10.21
CA HIS A 104 1.67 -0.23 -10.15
C HIS A 104 2.21 0.64 -9.01
N THR A 105 1.67 1.85 -8.80
CA THR A 105 2.06 2.71 -7.68
C THR A 105 1.66 2.09 -6.35
N ILE A 106 0.45 1.55 -6.22
CA ILE A 106 0.03 0.84 -5.00
C ILE A 106 0.97 -0.35 -4.72
N PHE A 107 1.35 -1.10 -5.75
CA PHE A 107 2.32 -2.18 -5.64
C PHE A 107 3.67 -1.68 -5.12
N LEU A 108 4.22 -0.58 -5.63
CA LEU A 108 5.45 0.01 -5.10
C LEU A 108 5.29 0.50 -3.65
N PHE A 109 4.10 0.95 -3.27
CA PHE A 109 3.78 1.37 -1.91
C PHE A 109 3.47 0.22 -0.94
N ARG A 110 3.33 -1.03 -1.40
CA ARG A 110 2.78 -2.16 -0.62
C ARG A 110 3.40 -2.33 0.76
N LYS A 111 4.74 -2.28 0.86
CA LYS A 111 5.45 -2.41 2.15
C LYS A 111 5.08 -1.29 3.12
N TYR A 112 5.00 -0.06 2.63
CA TYR A 112 4.67 1.09 3.45
C TYR A 112 3.22 1.08 3.89
N ILE A 113 2.31 0.56 3.04
CA ILE A 113 0.91 0.36 3.44
C ILE A 113 0.83 -0.72 4.53
N THR A 114 1.60 -1.81 4.43
CA THR A 114 1.73 -2.79 5.52
C THR A 114 2.22 -2.13 6.81
N ASP A 115 3.30 -1.35 6.75
CA ASP A 115 3.85 -0.65 7.93
C ASP A 115 2.83 0.30 8.57
N ILE A 116 1.99 0.99 7.77
CA ILE A 116 0.90 1.85 8.24
C ILE A 116 -0.20 1.01 8.91
N GLN A 117 -0.63 -0.08 8.27
CA GLN A 117 -1.65 -0.96 8.82
C GLN A 117 -1.22 -1.57 10.15
N ASP A 118 0.04 -1.97 10.27
CA ASP A 118 0.59 -2.53 11.50
C ASP A 118 0.67 -1.47 12.61
N GLN A 119 0.95 -0.21 12.28
CA GLN A 119 0.88 0.89 13.25
C GLN A 119 -0.54 1.24 13.68
N LEU A 120 -1.55 1.08 12.81
CA LEU A 120 -2.95 1.38 13.14
C LEU A 120 -3.64 0.31 13.99
N LYS A 121 -3.12 -0.93 13.97
CA LYS A 121 -3.62 -2.05 14.78
C LYS A 121 -3.13 -2.01 16.23
N ASN A 122 -2.11 -1.20 16.53
CA ASN A 122 -1.56 -0.97 17.87
C ASN A 122 -2.22 0.24 18.52
#